data_AF-A0A7X8CT84-F1
#
_entry.id   AF-A0A7X8CT84-F1
#
_cell.length_a   1.000
_cell.length_b   1.000
_cell.length_c   1.000
_cell.angle_alpha   90.00
_cell.angle_beta   90.00
_cell.angle_gamma   90.00
#
_symmetry.space_group_name_H-M   'P 1'
#
loop_
_entity.id
_entity.type
_entity.pdbx_description
1 polymer ?
#
loop_
_entity_poly.entity_id
_entity_poly.type
_entity_poly.pdbx_seq_one_letter_code
_entity_poly.pdbx_strand_id
1 'polypeptide(L)'
;DGMHIRLLLLTFFLQFFPDLVRKGHVYILQTPLFRVRNKKETRYCYSSEEKAKAIKDLGPNPEITRFKGLGEISPDEFKYFIGKDIRLEPVRMKKNDTINGYLEFYMGKNTPDRQDFIIENLRIEEDIVEEEKELV
;
A
#
# COMPACT_ATOMS: atom_id res chain seq x y z
N ASP A 1 -0.27 -7.21 -7.80
CA ASP A 1 -1.36 -6.65 -8.62
C ASP A 1 -1.92 -5.30 -8.19
N GLY A 2 -2.31 -5.10 -6.93
CA GLY A 2 -2.93 -3.84 -6.49
C GLY A 2 -2.11 -2.57 -6.80
N MET A 3 -0.79 -2.64 -6.62
CA MET A 3 0.14 -1.55 -7.00
C MET A 3 0.17 -1.29 -8.50
N HIS A 4 0.06 -2.32 -9.33
CA HIS A 4 0.05 -2.18 -10.79
C HIS A 4 -1.25 -1.50 -11.26
N ILE A 5 -2.42 -1.94 -10.76
CA ILE A 5 -3.71 -1.29 -11.06
C ILE A 5 -3.69 0.18 -10.62
N ARG A 6 -3.14 0.46 -9.43
CA ARG A 6 -2.93 1.83 -8.95
C ARG A 6 -2.13 2.66 -9.94
N LEU A 7 -1.00 2.14 -10.43
CA LEU A 7 -0.16 2.86 -11.40
C LEU A 7 -0.89 3.14 -12.73
N LEU A 8 -1.67 2.18 -13.23
CA LEU A 8 -2.48 2.35 -14.44
C LEU A 8 -3.55 3.45 -14.26
N LEU A 9 -4.26 3.45 -13.13
CA LEU A 9 -5.26 4.49 -12.83
C LEU A 9 -4.61 5.86 -12.64
N LEU A 10 -3.47 5.93 -11.95
CA LEU A 10 -2.72 7.19 -11.81
C LEU A 10 -2.28 7.73 -13.18
N THR A 11 -1.79 6.84 -14.05
CA THR A 11 -1.43 7.21 -15.42
C THR A 11 -2.62 7.78 -16.18
N PHE A 12 -3.78 7.12 -16.09
CA PHE A 12 -5.01 7.61 -16.69
C PHE A 12 -5.38 9.02 -16.19
N PHE A 13 -5.35 9.26 -14.87
CA PHE A 13 -5.63 10.59 -14.32
C PHE A 13 -4.58 11.62 -14.72
N LEU A 14 -3.30 11.28 -14.77
CA LEU A 14 -2.23 12.18 -15.18
C LEU A 14 -2.32 12.54 -16.67
N GLN A 15 -2.71 11.59 -17.52
CA GLN A 15 -2.80 11.80 -18.97
C GLN A 15 -4.06 12.57 -19.37
N PHE A 16 -5.23 12.17 -18.86
CA PHE A 16 -6.51 12.71 -19.31
C PHE A 16 -7.07 13.79 -18.39
N PHE A 17 -6.71 13.79 -17.11
CA PHE A 17 -7.24 14.72 -16.09
C PHE A 17 -6.15 15.32 -15.18
N PRO A 18 -5.04 15.85 -15.71
CA PRO A 18 -3.91 16.32 -14.90
C PRO A 18 -4.31 17.42 -13.91
N ASP A 19 -5.33 18.22 -14.24
CA ASP A 19 -5.81 19.29 -13.35
C ASP A 19 -6.46 18.76 -12.07
N LEU A 20 -7.07 17.56 -12.09
CA LEU A 20 -7.57 16.93 -10.86
C LEU A 20 -6.41 16.58 -9.92
N VAL A 21 -5.32 16.06 -10.48
CA VAL A 21 -4.11 15.74 -9.72
C VAL A 21 -3.46 17.02 -9.19
N ARG A 22 -3.29 18.05 -10.03
CA ARG A 22 -2.68 19.33 -9.64
C ARG A 22 -3.46 20.07 -8.56
N LYS A 23 -4.79 20.01 -8.60
CA LYS A 23 -5.66 20.61 -7.59
C LYS A 23 -5.80 19.75 -6.32
N GLY A 24 -5.14 18.58 -6.28
CA GLY A 24 -5.12 17.71 -5.10
C GLY A 24 -6.42 16.96 -4.86
N HIS A 25 -7.17 16.61 -5.91
CA HIS A 25 -8.43 15.86 -5.80
C HIS A 25 -8.25 14.34 -5.88
N VAL A 26 -7.06 13.85 -6.17
CA VAL A 26 -6.77 12.42 -6.30
C VAL A 26 -6.04 11.92 -5.06
N TYR A 27 -6.58 10.86 -4.46
CA TYR A 27 -6.06 10.26 -3.24
C TYR A 27 -5.98 8.74 -3.38
N ILE A 28 -5.06 8.14 -2.64
CA ILE A 28 -4.95 6.69 -2.46
C ILE A 28 -5.43 6.38 -1.05
N LEU A 29 -6.47 5.55 -0.94
CA LEU A 29 -6.88 5.00 0.34
C LEU A 29 -5.86 3.95 0.79
N GLN A 30 -5.30 4.15 1.98
CA GLN A 30 -4.52 3.13 2.66
C GLN A 30 -5.46 2.21 3.43
N THR A 31 -5.25 0.91 3.30
CA THR A 31 -5.98 -0.13 4.03
C THR A 31 -5.02 -0.91 4.93
N PRO A 32 -5.48 -1.46 6.07
CA PRO A 32 -4.60 -2.16 6.97
C PRO A 32 -4.02 -3.41 6.31
N LEU A 33 -2.77 -3.71 6.64
CA LEU A 33 -2.06 -4.91 6.20
C LEU A 33 -2.24 -6.07 7.18
N PHE A 34 -2.47 -5.75 8.45
CA PHE A 34 -2.65 -6.72 9.51
C PHE A 34 -3.81 -6.35 10.43
N ARG A 35 -4.40 -7.37 11.06
CA ARG A 35 -5.29 -7.25 12.21
C ARG A 35 -4.70 -8.06 13.35
N VAL A 36 -4.51 -7.43 14.51
CA VAL A 36 -4.03 -8.08 15.73
C VAL A 36 -5.14 -7.96 16.76
N ARG A 37 -5.66 -9.07 17.28
CA ARG A 37 -6.76 -9.05 18.25
C ARG A 37 -6.55 -10.01 19.41
N ASN A 38 -7.15 -9.68 20.54
CA ASN A 38 -7.35 -10.59 21.66
C ASN A 38 -8.85 -10.61 22.03
N LYS A 39 -9.19 -11.20 23.18
CA LYS A 39 -10.59 -11.29 23.64
C LYS A 39 -11.23 -9.93 23.96
N LYS A 40 -10.44 -8.87 24.16
CA LYS A 40 -10.90 -7.56 24.61
C LYS A 40 -10.78 -6.47 23.54
N GLU A 41 -9.75 -6.52 22.72
CA GLU A 41 -9.38 -5.44 21.80
C GLU A 41 -8.97 -5.99 20.43
N THR A 42 -9.30 -5.25 19.37
CA THR A 42 -8.87 -5.49 17.98
C THR A 42 -8.14 -4.25 17.47
N ARG A 43 -6.95 -4.42 16.91
CA ARG A 43 -6.15 -3.34 16.30
C ARG A 43 -5.85 -3.64 14.83
N TYR A 44 -6.09 -2.65 13.98
CA TYR A 44 -5.73 -2.69 12.56
C TYR A 44 -4.40 -1.97 12.36
N CYS A 45 -3.44 -2.66 11.74
CA CYS A 45 -2.06 -2.19 11.58
C CYS A 45 -1.74 -2.02 10.10
N TYR A 46 -1.08 -0.91 9.76
CA TYR A 46 -0.76 -0.50 8.39
C TYR A 46 0.71 -0.71 8.04
N SER A 47 1.53 -1.10 9.02
CA SER A 47 2.94 -1.43 8.83
C SER A 47 3.38 -2.59 9.73
N SER A 48 4.54 -3.16 9.43
CA SER A 48 5.16 -4.22 10.24
C SER A 48 5.53 -3.72 11.64
N GLU A 49 5.94 -2.46 11.76
CA GLU A 49 6.25 -1.81 13.04
C GLU A 49 4.98 -1.64 13.89
N GLU A 50 3.87 -1.21 13.29
CA GLU A 50 2.58 -1.13 13.97
C GLU A 50 2.12 -2.52 14.45
N LYS A 51 2.29 -3.57 13.62
CA LYS A 51 2.00 -4.98 13.99
C LYS A 51 2.82 -5.40 15.22
N ALA A 52 4.15 -5.19 15.19
CA ALA A 52 5.04 -5.58 16.28
C ALA A 52 4.67 -4.89 17.60
N LYS A 53 4.34 -3.58 17.53
CA LYS A 53 3.85 -2.84 18.69
C LYS A 53 2.52 -3.37 19.22
N ALA A 54 1.57 -3.66 18.32
CA ALA A 54 0.28 -4.20 18.71
C ALA A 54 0.41 -5.57 19.39
N ILE A 55 1.28 -6.45 18.92
CA ILE A 55 1.54 -7.76 19.56
C ILE A 55 2.06 -7.57 20.98
N LYS A 56 3.03 -6.67 21.18
CA LYS A 56 3.61 -6.40 22.50
C LYS A 56 2.56 -5.85 23.48
N ASP A 57 1.70 -4.97 23.01
CA ASP A 57 0.71 -4.30 23.84
C ASP A 57 -0.50 -5.19 24.19
N LEU A 58 -0.91 -6.10 23.30
CA LEU A 58 -2.10 -6.95 23.49
C LEU A 58 -1.86 -8.14 24.44
N GLY A 59 -0.60 -8.35 24.84
CA GLY A 59 -0.21 -9.40 25.77
C GLY A 59 -0.01 -10.76 25.09
N PRO A 60 -0.07 -11.88 25.84
CA PRO A 60 0.29 -13.18 25.31
C PRO A 60 -0.74 -13.69 24.29
N ASN A 61 -0.23 -14.27 23.20
CA ASN A 61 -0.97 -15.01 22.16
C ASN A 61 -2.13 -14.23 21.51
N PRO A 62 -1.90 -13.03 20.94
CA PRO A 62 -2.90 -12.36 20.14
C PRO A 62 -3.10 -13.11 18.81
N GLU A 63 -4.34 -13.15 18.32
CA GLU A 63 -4.67 -13.63 16.98
C GLU A 63 -4.21 -12.58 15.95
N ILE A 64 -3.42 -13.01 14.97
CA ILE A 64 -2.87 -12.15 13.92
C ILE A 64 -3.44 -12.61 12.57
N THR A 65 -4.05 -11.68 11.84
CA THR A 65 -4.49 -11.88 10.46
C THR A 65 -3.69 -10.95 9.54
N ARG A 66 -3.11 -11.46 8.45
CA ARG A 66 -2.52 -10.65 7.38
C ARG A 66 -3.50 -10.56 6.22
N PHE A 67 -3.86 -9.35 5.81
CA PHE A 67 -4.73 -9.14 4.66
C PHE A 67 -3.90 -9.16 3.38
N LYS A 68 -4.21 -10.09 2.47
CA LYS A 68 -3.57 -10.14 1.14
C LYS A 68 -4.31 -9.31 0.11
N GLY A 69 -5.58 -9.01 0.36
CA GLY A 69 -6.41 -8.20 -0.51
C GLY A 69 -7.69 -7.76 0.17
N LEU A 70 -8.42 -6.84 -0.48
CA LEU A 70 -9.64 -6.26 0.08
C LEU A 70 -10.78 -7.27 0.25
N GLY A 71 -10.78 -8.36 -0.53
CA GLY A 71 -11.79 -9.42 -0.42
C GLY A 71 -11.75 -10.20 0.89
N GLU A 72 -10.65 -10.11 1.66
CA GLU A 72 -10.52 -10.72 2.99
C GLU A 72 -11.10 -9.83 4.10
N ILE A 73 -11.54 -8.62 3.76
CA ILE A 73 -12.11 -7.65 4.69
C ILE A 73 -13.63 -7.64 4.50
N SER A 74 -14.36 -7.92 5.57
CA SER A 74 -15.82 -7.89 5.53
C SER A 74 -16.35 -6.45 5.33
N PRO A 75 -17.51 -6.25 4.68
CA PRO A 75 -18.11 -4.91 4.53
C PRO A 75 -18.34 -4.20 5.86
N ASP A 76 -18.71 -4.96 6.90
CA ASP A 76 -18.90 -4.44 8.25
C ASP A 76 -17.62 -3.96 8.91
N GLU A 77 -16.46 -4.54 8.58
CA GLU A 77 -15.17 -4.02 9.01
C GLU A 77 -14.75 -2.82 8.16
N PHE A 78 -14.90 -2.94 6.83
CA PHE A 78 -14.43 -1.95 5.87
C PHE A 78 -15.04 -0.56 6.11
N LYS A 79 -16.33 -0.50 6.51
CA LYS A 79 -17.00 0.77 6.80
C LYS A 79 -16.28 1.61 7.86
N TYR A 80 -15.58 0.99 8.81
CA TYR A 80 -14.86 1.71 9.86
C TYR A 80 -13.55 2.34 9.37
N PHE A 81 -13.05 1.93 8.20
CA PHE A 81 -11.87 2.55 7.58
C PHE A 81 -12.22 3.84 6.83
N ILE A 82 -13.51 4.08 6.59
CA ILE A 82 -14.02 5.27 5.91
C ILE A 82 -14.71 6.16 6.95
N GLY A 83 -14.02 7.20 7.39
CA GLY A 83 -14.53 8.10 8.44
C GLY A 83 -13.63 9.30 8.66
N LYS A 84 -13.71 9.88 9.87
CA LYS A 84 -12.89 11.06 10.23
C LYS A 84 -11.39 10.76 10.22
N ASP A 85 -11.01 9.54 10.57
CA ASP A 85 -9.61 9.09 10.66
C ASP A 85 -9.15 8.33 9.41
N ILE A 86 -9.82 8.55 8.27
CA ILE A 86 -9.49 7.90 7.00
C ILE A 86 -8.03 8.22 6.61
N ARG A 87 -7.25 7.16 6.33
CA ARG A 87 -5.85 7.29 5.91
C ARG A 87 -5.78 7.48 4.40
N LEU A 88 -5.81 8.74 3.96
CA LEU A 88 -5.68 9.12 2.56
C LEU A 88 -4.27 9.64 2.27
N GLU A 89 -3.64 9.06 1.26
CA GLU A 89 -2.37 9.54 0.73
C GLU A 89 -2.64 10.41 -0.51
N PRO A 90 -2.38 11.73 -0.45
CA PRO A 90 -2.65 12.62 -1.57
C PRO A 90 -1.64 12.40 -2.69
N VAL A 91 -2.13 12.28 -3.93
CA VAL A 91 -1.28 12.22 -5.11
C VAL A 91 -0.83 13.63 -5.45
N ARG A 92 0.47 13.90 -5.31
CA ARG A 92 1.04 15.24 -5.55
C ARG A 92 1.91 15.24 -6.80
N MET A 93 1.85 16.36 -7.52
CA MET A 93 2.71 16.62 -8.66
C MET A 93 3.47 17.93 -8.45
N LYS A 94 4.79 17.95 -8.73
CA LYS A 94 5.54 19.20 -8.72
C LYS A 94 5.27 19.96 -10.02
N LYS A 95 5.32 21.29 -9.97
CA LYS A 95 5.04 22.16 -11.13
C LYS A 95 5.93 21.89 -12.35
N ASN A 96 7.14 21.36 -12.14
CA ASN A 96 8.12 21.13 -13.20
C ASN A 96 8.20 19.67 -13.66
N ASP A 97 7.34 18.80 -13.13
CA ASP A 97 7.34 17.40 -13.54
C ASP A 97 6.71 17.30 -14.94
N THR A 98 7.50 16.92 -15.94
CA THR A 98 6.99 16.64 -17.29
C THR A 98 6.31 15.27 -17.31
N ILE A 99 4.98 15.25 -17.22
CA ILE A 99 4.15 14.02 -17.28
C ILE A 99 4.56 13.13 -18.45
N ASN A 100 4.73 13.73 -19.62
CA ASN A 100 4.92 13.00 -20.87
C ASN A 100 6.18 12.13 -20.86
N GLY A 101 7.29 12.60 -20.30
CA GLY A 101 8.54 11.82 -20.25
C GLY A 101 8.43 10.60 -19.34
N TYR A 102 7.78 10.74 -18.19
CA TYR A 102 7.56 9.61 -17.28
C TYR A 102 6.57 8.59 -17.85
N LEU A 103 5.49 9.06 -18.49
CA LEU A 103 4.51 8.17 -19.11
C LEU A 103 5.09 7.44 -20.32
N GLU A 104 5.87 8.12 -21.15
CA GLU A 104 6.56 7.50 -22.29
C GLU A 104 7.54 6.43 -21.81
N PHE A 105 8.33 6.70 -20.78
CA PHE A 105 9.26 5.71 -20.24
C PHE A 105 8.54 4.50 -19.61
N TYR A 106 7.56 4.72 -18.73
CA TYR A 106 6.93 3.62 -17.98
C TYR A 106 5.87 2.87 -18.81
N MET A 107 5.18 3.53 -19.74
CA MET A 107 4.06 2.95 -20.51
C MET A 107 4.30 2.88 -22.02
N GLY A 108 5.48 3.29 -22.52
CA GLY A 108 5.83 3.27 -23.94
C GLY A 108 6.26 1.92 -24.50
N LYS A 109 6.88 1.95 -25.68
CA LYS A 109 7.35 0.76 -26.43
C LYS A 109 8.81 0.39 -26.15
N ASN A 110 9.48 1.11 -25.26
CA ASN A 110 10.88 0.96 -24.83
C ASN A 110 11.08 -0.23 -23.86
N THR A 111 10.67 -1.42 -24.27
CA THR A 111 10.77 -2.63 -23.44
C THR A 111 12.20 -2.93 -22.96
N PRO A 112 13.25 -2.84 -23.80
CA PRO A 112 14.62 -3.08 -23.34
C PRO A 112 15.05 -2.13 -22.21
N ASP A 113 14.89 -0.82 -22.40
CA ASP A 113 15.27 0.18 -21.39
C ASP A 113 14.55 -0.01 -20.06
N ARG A 114 13.25 -0.38 -20.09
CA ARG A 114 12.50 -0.70 -18.88
C ARG A 114 13.03 -1.94 -18.19
N GLN A 115 13.43 -2.96 -18.95
CA GLN A 115 13.98 -4.18 -18.40
C GLN A 115 15.30 -3.89 -17.68
N ASP A 116 16.21 -3.16 -18.32
CA ASP A 116 17.48 -2.76 -17.72
C ASP A 116 17.26 -1.93 -16.45
N PHE A 117 16.36 -0.95 -16.50
CA PHE A 117 15.98 -0.15 -15.33
C PHE A 117 15.44 -1.02 -14.18
N ILE A 118 14.58 -2.00 -14.46
CA ILE A 118 14.05 -2.90 -13.45
C ILE A 118 15.19 -3.70 -12.82
N ILE A 119 16.10 -4.26 -13.63
CA ILE A 119 17.23 -5.08 -13.14
C ILE A 119 18.13 -4.24 -12.23
N GLU A 120 18.47 -3.02 -12.62
CA GLU A 120 19.34 -2.12 -11.85
C GLU A 120 18.73 -1.67 -10.52
N ASN A 121 17.40 -1.58 -10.46
CA ASN A 121 16.67 -1.06 -9.29
C ASN A 121 15.96 -2.15 -8.48
N LEU A 122 16.06 -3.41 -8.90
CA LEU A 122 15.40 -4.52 -8.20
C LEU A 122 16.03 -4.69 -6.82
N ARG A 123 15.28 -4.31 -5.79
CA ARG A 123 15.63 -4.61 -4.41
C ARG A 123 15.09 -5.99 -4.08
N ILE A 124 16.00 -6.90 -3.75
CA ILE A 124 15.65 -8.20 -3.23
C ILE A 124 15.42 -8.00 -1.72
N GLU A 125 14.16 -7.91 -1.31
CA GLU A 125 13.84 -8.08 0.10
C GLU A 125 13.97 -9.58 0.39
N GLU A 126 14.97 -9.96 1.18
CA GLU A 126 15.04 -11.32 1.71
C GLU A 126 13.78 -11.55 2.55
N ASP A 127 12.98 -12.54 2.19
CA ASP A 127 11.93 -13.06 3.07
C ASP A 127 12.63 -13.65 4.30
N ILE A 128 12.88 -12.81 5.30
CA ILE A 128 13.28 -13.29 6.62
C ILE A 128 12.06 -14.05 7.13
N VAL A 129 12.06 -15.36 6.93
CA VAL A 129 11.17 -16.27 7.62
C VAL A 129 11.48 -16.04 9.10
N GLU A 130 10.62 -15.29 9.80
CA GLU A 130 10.68 -15.21 11.26
C GLU A 130 10.56 -16.65 11.75
N GLU A 131 11.70 -17.27 12.06
CA GLU A 131 11.75 -18.56 12.75
C GLU A 131 10.84 -18.40 13.97
N GLU A 132 9.72 -19.11 13.95
CA GLU A 132 8.91 -19.34 15.14
C GLU A 132 9.86 -19.98 16.15
N LYS A 133 10.45 -19.15 17.01
CA LYS A 133 11.07 -19.65 18.23
C LYS A 133 9.92 -20.22 19.05
N GLU A 134 9.70 -21.53 18.88
CA GLU A 134 9.02 -22.37 19.85
C GLU A 134 9.63 -22.03 21.21
N LEU A 135 8.87 -21.25 21.98
CA LEU A 135 9.13 -21.06 23.39
C LEU A 135 8.80 -22.39 24.06
N VAL A 136 9.85 -23.18 24.28
CA VAL A 136 9.91 -24.31 25.22
C VAL A 136 9.59 -23.82 26.63
#